data_AF-B9DI30-F1
#
_entry.id   AF-B9DI30-F1
#
_cell.length_a   1.000
_cell.length_b   1.000
_cell.length_c   1.000
_cell.angle_alpha   90.00
_cell.angle_beta   90.00
_cell.angle_gamma   90.00
#
_symmetry.space_group_name_H-M   'P 1'
#
loop_
_entity.id
_entity.type
_entity.pdbx_description
1 polymer ?
#
loop_
_entity_poly.entity_id
_entity_poly.type
_entity_poly.pdbx_seq_one_letter_code
_entity_poly.pdbx_strand_id
1 'polypeptide(L)'
;QRLLPDDIHIRSNGRIRVAITQVFWRPRGLLVNQFDSKSDLIDAVFTSSFIPGYLAPRPATMFRNRLCVDGGLTLFMPPTAAAKTVRVCAFSASNFKLKGIEICPDCNPLNRATSRQLLNWALEPAEDEVLERLFELGYADAATWAEMNPVEGLVYDDTPTAQEIPTS
;
A
#
# COMPACT_ATOMS: atom_id res chain seq x y z
N GLN A 1 -10.19 10.90 13.47
CA GLN A 1 -9.71 12.31 13.49
C GLN A 1 -8.87 12.68 14.72
N ARG A 2 -9.27 12.31 15.95
CA ARG A 2 -8.57 12.72 17.19
C ARG A 2 -7.17 12.11 17.42
N LEU A 3 -6.84 10.99 16.78
CA LEU A 3 -5.57 10.29 16.98
C LEU A 3 -4.40 10.83 16.12
N LEU A 4 -4.70 11.51 15.01
CA LEU A 4 -3.66 12.04 14.13
C LEU A 4 -3.27 13.46 14.57
N PRO A 5 -1.99 13.86 14.47
CA PRO A 5 -1.56 15.25 14.62
C PRO A 5 -2.29 16.18 13.63
N ASP A 6 -2.37 17.48 13.94
CA ASP A 6 -3.07 18.44 13.07
C ASP A 6 -2.29 18.74 11.77
N ASP A 7 -0.98 18.64 11.80
CA ASP A 7 -0.06 18.86 10.68
C ASP A 7 0.21 17.59 9.84
N ILE A 8 -0.53 16.49 10.07
CA ILE A 8 -0.28 15.19 9.42
C ILE A 8 -0.29 15.25 7.88
N HIS A 9 -1.10 16.13 7.32
CA HIS A 9 -1.19 16.36 5.88
C HIS A 9 0.11 16.95 5.32
N ILE A 10 0.71 17.92 6.03
CA ILE A 10 2.01 18.50 5.68
C ILE A 10 3.11 17.43 5.75
N ARG A 11 3.12 16.64 6.84
CA ARG A 11 4.11 15.58 7.04
C ARG A 11 4.02 14.45 6.01
N SER A 12 2.82 14.22 5.47
CA SER A 12 2.55 13.17 4.48
C SER A 12 2.85 13.61 3.04
N ASN A 13 2.79 14.92 2.76
CA ASN A 13 2.97 15.45 1.40
C ASN A 13 4.31 15.05 0.79
N GLY A 14 4.26 14.52 -0.43
CA GLY A 14 5.43 14.01 -1.16
C GLY A 14 5.99 12.68 -0.64
N ARG A 15 5.61 12.23 0.56
CA ARG A 15 6.09 10.98 1.18
C ARG A 15 5.12 9.82 1.04
N ILE A 16 3.81 10.11 1.07
CA ILE A 16 2.75 9.11 0.92
C ILE A 16 2.05 9.33 -0.42
N ARG A 17 1.65 8.24 -1.08
CA ARG A 17 0.81 8.26 -2.26
C ARG A 17 -0.40 7.37 -2.02
N VAL A 18 -1.59 7.92 -2.17
CA VAL A 18 -2.87 7.24 -1.97
C VAL A 18 -3.51 7.00 -3.33
N ALA A 19 -3.77 5.73 -3.67
CA ALA A 19 -4.37 5.35 -4.93
C ALA A 19 -5.89 5.41 -4.85
N ILE A 20 -6.53 6.08 -5.81
CA ILE A 20 -7.99 6.10 -5.95
C ILE A 20 -8.36 5.88 -7.41
N THR A 21 -9.54 5.34 -7.66
CA THR A 21 -10.07 5.21 -9.01
C THR A 21 -11.14 6.27 -9.24
N GLN A 22 -10.91 7.20 -10.16
CA GLN A 22 -11.96 8.12 -10.63
C GLN A 22 -12.92 7.37 -11.55
N VAL A 23 -14.21 7.47 -11.22
CA VAL A 23 -15.31 6.93 -12.02
C VAL A 23 -15.63 7.90 -13.16
N PHE A 24 -15.38 7.45 -14.37
CA PHE A 24 -15.73 8.13 -15.62
C PHE A 24 -16.12 7.05 -16.64
N TRP A 25 -16.44 7.42 -17.89
CA TRP A 25 -16.74 6.43 -18.94
C TRP A 25 -15.65 5.36 -19.08
N ARG A 26 -14.39 5.75 -18.87
CA ARG A 26 -13.27 4.83 -18.59
C ARG A 26 -12.73 5.10 -17.19
N PRO A 27 -12.66 4.10 -16.30
CA PRO A 27 -12.03 4.27 -14.98
C PRO A 27 -10.60 4.78 -15.12
N ARG A 28 -10.23 5.76 -14.29
CA ARG A 28 -8.90 6.36 -14.29
C ARG A 28 -8.29 6.28 -12.90
N GLY A 29 -7.15 5.61 -12.77
CA GLY A 29 -6.35 5.63 -11.55
C GLY A 29 -5.71 7.00 -11.30
N LEU A 30 -5.77 7.47 -10.06
CA LEU A 30 -5.12 8.68 -9.59
C LEU A 30 -4.24 8.35 -8.38
N LEU A 31 -3.08 8.99 -8.29
CA LEU A 31 -2.20 8.91 -7.12
C LEU A 31 -2.18 10.27 -6.44
N VAL A 32 -2.86 10.37 -5.30
CA VAL A 32 -2.92 11.58 -4.49
C VAL A 32 -1.70 11.60 -3.58
N ASN A 33 -0.85 12.62 -3.69
CA ASN A 33 0.38 12.76 -2.92
C ASN A 33 0.58 14.17 -2.32
N GLN A 34 -0.41 15.04 -2.51
CA GLN A 34 -0.49 16.38 -1.96
C GLN A 34 -1.88 16.52 -1.33
N PHE A 35 -1.90 16.96 -0.08
CA PHE A 35 -3.03 17.04 0.81
C PHE A 35 -3.09 18.46 1.37
N ASP A 36 -4.26 19.10 1.22
CA ASP A 36 -4.43 20.52 1.54
C ASP A 36 -4.78 20.74 3.02
N SER A 37 -5.24 19.67 3.69
CA SER A 37 -5.62 19.67 5.10
C SER A 37 -5.63 18.25 5.67
N LYS A 38 -5.69 18.14 7.00
CA LYS A 38 -5.88 16.86 7.70
C LYS A 38 -7.12 16.11 7.23
N SER A 39 -8.24 16.81 7.01
CA SER A 39 -9.47 16.19 6.50
C SER A 39 -9.30 15.69 5.07
N ASP A 40 -8.64 16.46 4.20
CA ASP A 40 -8.40 16.07 2.81
C ASP A 40 -7.50 14.82 2.70
N LEU A 41 -6.47 14.68 3.55
CA LEU A 41 -5.71 13.43 3.68
C LEU A 41 -6.61 12.26 4.13
N ILE A 42 -7.42 12.46 5.16
CA ILE A 42 -8.31 11.44 5.69
C ILE A 42 -9.33 11.01 4.63
N ASP A 43 -9.91 11.95 3.89
CA ASP A 43 -10.87 11.70 2.83
C ASP A 43 -10.23 10.95 1.66
N ALA A 44 -8.96 11.24 1.33
CA ALA A 44 -8.21 10.47 0.35
C ALA A 44 -8.06 9.00 0.78
N VAL A 45 -7.69 8.75 2.04
CA VAL A 45 -7.55 7.39 2.59
C VAL A 45 -8.91 6.68 2.62
N PHE A 46 -9.98 7.34 3.09
CA PHE A 46 -11.32 6.76 3.06
C PHE A 46 -11.77 6.41 1.64
N THR A 47 -11.50 7.28 0.67
CA THR A 47 -11.82 7.04 -0.74
C THR A 47 -11.01 5.88 -1.30
N SER A 48 -9.73 5.78 -0.94
CA SER A 48 -8.83 4.70 -1.36
C SER A 48 -9.27 3.34 -0.90
N SER A 49 -10.02 3.25 0.19
CA SER A 49 -10.58 1.99 0.71
C SER A 49 -12.07 1.85 0.41
N PHE A 50 -12.69 2.77 -0.36
CA PHE A 50 -14.13 2.75 -0.66
C PHE A 50 -14.47 1.67 -1.69
N ILE A 51 -14.59 0.41 -1.23
CA ILE A 51 -14.97 -0.73 -2.07
C ILE A 51 -16.46 -0.62 -2.42
N PRO A 52 -16.84 -0.46 -3.71
CA PRO A 52 -18.24 -0.29 -4.13
C PRO A 52 -19.11 -1.47 -3.72
N GLY A 53 -20.27 -1.18 -3.12
CA GLY A 53 -21.23 -2.20 -2.69
C GLY A 53 -20.88 -2.92 -1.39
N TYR A 54 -19.67 -2.70 -0.84
CA TYR A 54 -19.27 -3.25 0.45
C TYR A 54 -19.42 -2.23 1.58
N LEU A 55 -18.69 -1.10 1.52
CA LEU A 55 -18.68 -0.12 2.62
C LEU A 55 -19.89 0.81 2.66
N ALA A 56 -20.64 0.93 1.56
CA ALA A 56 -21.87 1.69 1.52
C ALA A 56 -22.80 1.21 0.40
N PRO A 57 -24.12 1.47 0.51
CA PRO A 57 -25.06 1.23 -0.59
C PRO A 57 -24.77 2.08 -1.84
N ARG A 58 -23.99 3.15 -1.70
CA ARG A 58 -23.63 4.03 -2.81
C ARG A 58 -22.50 3.42 -3.65
N PRO A 59 -22.56 3.49 -4.98
CA PRO A 59 -21.55 2.86 -5.85
C PRO A 59 -20.22 3.62 -5.89
N ALA A 60 -20.18 4.86 -5.43
CA ALA A 60 -19.00 5.72 -5.40
C ALA A 60 -19.11 6.77 -4.30
N THR A 61 -17.98 7.39 -3.95
CA THR A 61 -17.89 8.53 -3.03
C THR A 61 -17.32 9.77 -3.75
N MET A 62 -17.47 10.95 -3.14
CA MET A 62 -16.93 12.19 -3.67
C MET A 62 -15.57 12.50 -3.04
N PHE A 63 -14.55 12.70 -3.87
CA PHE A 63 -13.25 13.20 -3.45
C PHE A 63 -12.81 14.35 -4.36
N ARG A 64 -12.55 15.54 -3.79
CA ARG A 64 -12.17 16.76 -4.53
C ARG A 64 -13.05 17.02 -5.77
N ASN A 65 -14.36 16.97 -5.58
CA ASN A 65 -15.39 17.14 -6.62
C ASN A 65 -15.36 16.10 -7.76
N ARG A 66 -14.81 14.91 -7.50
CA ARG A 66 -14.79 13.78 -8.45
C ARG A 66 -15.47 12.57 -7.81
N LEU A 67 -16.26 11.83 -8.60
CA LEU A 67 -16.75 10.52 -8.20
C LEU A 67 -15.60 9.52 -8.24
N CYS A 68 -15.34 8.89 -7.11
CA CYS A 68 -14.21 8.00 -6.90
C CYS A 68 -14.61 6.74 -6.13
N VAL A 69 -13.80 5.69 -6.29
CA VAL A 69 -13.85 4.42 -5.57
C VAL A 69 -12.44 3.99 -5.18
N ASP A 70 -12.35 2.85 -4.50
CA ASP A 70 -11.11 2.18 -4.11
C ASP A 70 -10.04 2.14 -5.22
N GLY A 71 -8.79 2.29 -4.80
CA GLY A 71 -7.63 2.34 -5.69
C GLY A 71 -7.29 1.00 -6.31
N GLY A 72 -7.64 -0.11 -5.66
CA GLY A 72 -7.39 -1.47 -6.10
C GLY A 72 -8.00 -1.82 -7.45
N LEU A 73 -9.08 -1.15 -7.85
CA LEU A 73 -9.70 -1.36 -9.16
C LEU A 73 -8.79 -0.99 -10.34
N THR A 74 -7.90 0.00 -10.17
CA THR A 74 -7.00 0.45 -11.26
C THR A 74 -5.52 0.36 -10.93
N LEU A 75 -5.15 0.49 -9.66
CA LEU A 75 -3.77 0.59 -9.17
C LEU A 75 -3.57 -0.30 -7.93
N PHE A 76 -4.00 -1.57 -8.00
CA PHE A 76 -3.83 -2.55 -6.91
C PHE A 76 -2.39 -2.62 -6.38
N MET A 77 -1.42 -2.54 -7.28
CA MET A 77 -0.02 -2.28 -6.95
C MET A 77 0.38 -0.92 -7.55
N PRO A 78 0.40 0.16 -6.75
CA PRO A 78 0.74 1.48 -7.25
C PRO A 78 2.16 1.54 -7.83
N PRO A 79 2.38 2.28 -8.93
CA PRO A 79 3.72 2.47 -9.47
C PRO A 79 4.57 3.31 -8.51
N THR A 80 5.85 2.96 -8.44
CA THR A 80 6.87 3.66 -7.67
C THR A 80 7.82 4.41 -8.60
N ALA A 81 8.38 5.52 -8.10
CA ALA A 81 9.43 6.29 -8.79
C ALA A 81 10.81 6.09 -8.15
N ALA A 82 10.90 5.36 -7.05
CA ALA A 82 12.17 5.10 -6.40
C ALA A 82 12.95 4.02 -7.15
N ALA A 83 14.28 4.14 -7.18
CA ALA A 83 15.16 3.16 -7.83
C ALA A 83 15.00 1.75 -7.24
N LYS A 84 14.70 1.67 -5.94
CA LYS A 84 14.38 0.44 -5.22
C LYS A 84 13.10 0.65 -4.41
N THR A 85 12.22 -0.34 -4.40
CA THR A 85 10.97 -0.29 -3.64
C THR A 85 10.59 -1.68 -3.21
N VAL A 86 10.56 -1.89 -1.89
CA VAL A 86 10.07 -3.14 -1.30
C VAL A 86 8.56 -3.19 -1.47
N ARG A 87 8.07 -4.16 -2.25
CA ARG A 87 6.64 -4.35 -2.49
C ARG A 87 6.08 -5.46 -1.60
N VAL A 88 5.04 -5.13 -0.84
CA VAL A 88 4.38 -6.03 0.12
C VAL A 88 2.96 -6.33 -0.36
N CYS A 89 2.53 -7.60 -0.28
CA CYS A 89 1.17 -8.01 -0.58
C CYS A 89 0.68 -9.08 0.40
N ALA A 90 -0.53 -8.93 0.92
CA ALA A 90 -1.16 -9.93 1.79
C ALA A 90 -1.63 -11.19 1.02
N PHE A 91 -1.59 -11.16 -0.31
CA PHE A 91 -1.96 -12.28 -1.18
C PHE A 91 -0.72 -12.92 -1.80
N SER A 92 -0.80 -14.23 -2.05
CA SER A 92 0.22 -14.97 -2.79
C SER A 92 0.44 -14.35 -4.18
N ALA A 93 1.67 -13.92 -4.46
CA ALA A 93 2.00 -13.27 -5.72
C ALA A 93 1.88 -14.25 -6.90
N SER A 94 2.31 -15.50 -6.72
CA SER A 94 2.19 -16.58 -7.69
C SER A 94 0.74 -16.91 -8.04
N ASN A 95 -0.13 -17.06 -7.03
CA ASN A 95 -1.56 -17.35 -7.23
C ASN A 95 -2.29 -16.22 -7.97
N PHE A 96 -1.92 -14.96 -7.70
CA PHE A 96 -2.53 -13.78 -8.33
C PHE A 96 -1.74 -13.26 -9.54
N LYS A 97 -0.68 -13.96 -9.96
CA LYS A 97 0.22 -13.58 -11.07
C LYS A 97 0.77 -12.14 -10.94
N LEU A 98 0.95 -11.68 -9.70
CA LEU A 98 1.54 -10.37 -9.40
C LEU A 98 3.06 -10.44 -9.58
N LYS A 99 3.65 -9.40 -10.17
CA LYS A 99 5.08 -9.36 -10.47
C LYS A 99 5.83 -8.43 -9.54
N GLY A 100 6.99 -8.88 -9.09
CA GLY A 100 7.95 -8.11 -8.30
C GLY A 100 7.45 -7.77 -6.90
N ILE A 101 6.54 -8.58 -6.36
CA ILE A 101 6.23 -8.56 -4.93
C ILE A 101 7.38 -9.26 -4.20
N GLU A 102 7.89 -8.63 -3.16
CA GLU A 102 9.06 -9.08 -2.42
C GLU A 102 8.69 -9.73 -1.09
N ILE A 103 7.66 -9.19 -0.42
CA ILE A 103 7.13 -9.73 0.84
C ILE A 103 5.69 -10.14 0.61
N CYS A 104 5.42 -11.45 0.65
CA CYS A 104 4.09 -12.02 0.52
C CYS A 104 4.07 -13.47 1.03
N PRO A 105 2.89 -14.13 1.10
CA PRO A 105 2.79 -15.50 1.56
C PRO A 105 3.66 -16.54 0.84
N ASP A 106 4.17 -16.22 -0.36
CA ASP A 106 5.07 -17.09 -1.10
C ASP A 106 6.46 -17.21 -0.43
N CYS A 107 6.82 -16.28 0.46
CA CYS A 107 8.07 -16.31 1.23
C CYS A 107 8.10 -17.51 2.20
N ASN A 108 6.97 -17.87 2.84
CA ASN A 108 6.86 -19.06 3.67
C ASN A 108 5.54 -19.82 3.40
N PRO A 109 5.49 -20.74 2.43
CA PRO A 109 4.23 -21.29 1.91
C PRO A 109 3.49 -22.27 2.83
N LEU A 110 4.05 -22.62 3.99
CA LEU A 110 3.44 -23.59 4.92
C LEU A 110 2.29 -22.97 5.73
N ASN A 111 1.25 -23.76 6.01
CA ASN A 111 0.11 -23.39 6.84
C ASN A 111 -0.59 -22.10 6.41
N ARG A 112 -0.71 -21.89 5.10
CA ARG A 112 -1.35 -20.71 4.52
C ARG A 112 -2.83 -20.92 4.27
N ALA A 113 -3.58 -19.84 4.49
CA ALA A 113 -4.95 -19.73 4.03
C ALA A 113 -5.01 -19.78 2.50
N THR A 114 -6.08 -20.36 1.98
CA THR A 114 -6.34 -20.36 0.54
C THR A 114 -6.61 -18.94 0.03
N SER A 115 -6.38 -18.68 -1.25
CA SER A 115 -6.72 -17.39 -1.88
C SER A 115 -8.20 -17.01 -1.69
N ARG A 116 -9.10 -18.01 -1.64
CA ARG A 116 -10.52 -17.78 -1.38
C ARG A 116 -10.77 -17.32 0.05
N GLN A 117 -10.14 -17.95 1.04
CA GLN A 117 -10.26 -17.53 2.43
C GLN A 117 -9.71 -16.11 2.62
N LEU A 118 -8.53 -15.81 2.07
CA LEU A 118 -7.96 -14.45 2.13
C LEU A 118 -8.85 -13.40 1.46
N LEU A 119 -9.44 -13.72 0.30
CA LEU A 119 -10.34 -12.79 -0.38
C LEU A 119 -11.62 -12.54 0.43
N ASN A 120 -12.17 -13.60 1.04
CA ASN A 120 -13.31 -13.46 1.94
C ASN A 120 -12.93 -12.58 3.15
N TRP A 121 -11.77 -12.82 3.76
CA TRP A 121 -11.32 -12.07 4.93
C TRP A 121 -10.91 -10.62 4.64
N ALA A 122 -10.55 -10.32 3.39
CA ALA A 122 -10.33 -8.95 2.94
C ALA A 122 -11.62 -8.13 2.86
N LEU A 123 -12.78 -8.80 2.74
CA LEU A 123 -14.11 -8.20 2.72
C LEU A 123 -14.88 -8.41 4.01
N GLU A 124 -14.60 -9.42 4.82
CA GLU A 124 -15.29 -9.62 6.08
C GLU A 124 -14.27 -10.10 7.10
N PRO A 125 -13.95 -9.31 8.15
CA PRO A 125 -12.92 -9.67 9.10
C PRO A 125 -13.10 -11.10 9.62
N ALA A 126 -11.99 -11.84 9.68
CA ALA A 126 -11.97 -13.14 10.32
C ALA A 126 -12.11 -12.99 11.84
N GLU A 127 -12.34 -14.11 12.54
CA GLU A 127 -12.21 -14.19 14.00
C GLU A 127 -10.83 -13.73 14.47
N ASP A 128 -10.74 -13.18 15.68
CA ASP A 128 -9.52 -12.58 16.24
C ASP A 128 -8.32 -13.52 16.16
N GLU A 129 -8.51 -14.81 16.48
CA GLU A 129 -7.46 -15.83 16.41
C GLU A 129 -6.86 -15.98 14.99
N VAL A 130 -7.69 -15.83 13.96
CA VAL A 130 -7.24 -15.88 12.56
C VAL A 130 -6.50 -14.59 12.20
N LEU A 131 -6.95 -13.43 12.68
CA LEU A 131 -6.27 -12.16 12.46
C LEU A 131 -4.88 -12.13 13.11
N GLU A 132 -4.77 -12.62 14.35
CA GLU A 132 -3.49 -12.82 15.03
C GLU A 132 -2.58 -13.76 14.24
N ARG A 133 -3.13 -14.86 13.74
CA ARG A 133 -2.36 -15.78 12.91
C ARG A 133 -1.87 -15.14 11.61
N LEU A 134 -2.70 -14.35 10.94
CA LEU A 134 -2.31 -13.61 9.73
C LEU A 134 -1.20 -12.60 10.01
N PHE A 135 -1.24 -11.94 11.18
CA PHE A 135 -0.18 -11.05 11.63
C PHE A 135 1.15 -11.79 11.82
N GLU A 136 1.16 -12.92 12.54
CA GLU A 136 2.36 -13.74 12.72
C GLU A 136 2.95 -14.23 11.39
N LEU A 137 2.08 -14.67 10.48
CA LEU A 137 2.46 -15.14 9.15
C LEU A 137 3.09 -14.01 8.32
N GLY A 138 2.52 -12.80 8.37
CA GLY A 138 3.08 -11.63 7.69
C GLY A 138 4.43 -11.20 8.28
N TYR A 139 4.60 -11.30 9.61
CA TYR A 139 5.89 -11.09 10.26
C TYR A 139 6.93 -12.09 9.77
N ALA A 140 6.58 -13.38 9.71
CA ALA A 140 7.46 -14.42 9.20
C ALA A 140 7.86 -14.17 7.74
N ASP A 141 6.94 -13.69 6.88
CA ASP A 141 7.26 -13.33 5.49
C ASP A 141 8.27 -12.19 5.41
N ALA A 142 8.09 -11.15 6.22
CA ALA A 142 9.03 -10.04 6.29
C ALA A 142 10.41 -10.48 6.83
N ALA A 143 10.43 -11.37 7.84
CA ALA A 143 11.67 -11.91 8.41
C ALA A 143 12.45 -12.73 7.39
N THR A 144 11.79 -13.67 6.70
CA THR A 144 12.43 -14.49 5.66
C THR A 144 12.96 -13.61 4.52
N TRP A 145 12.20 -12.58 4.11
CA TRP A 145 12.71 -11.61 3.14
C TRP A 145 13.94 -10.86 3.67
N ALA A 146 13.93 -10.40 4.92
CA ALA A 146 15.03 -9.64 5.51
C ALA A 146 16.32 -10.47 5.63
N GLU A 147 16.24 -11.76 5.97
CA GLU A 147 17.40 -12.67 6.00
C GLU A 147 18.09 -12.78 4.63
N MET A 148 17.32 -12.75 3.55
CA MET A 148 17.84 -12.77 2.17
C MET A 148 18.31 -11.39 1.68
N ASN A 149 18.01 -10.33 2.42
CA ASN A 149 18.25 -8.94 2.03
C ASN A 149 18.92 -8.16 3.19
N PRO A 150 20.18 -8.49 3.53
CA PRO A 150 20.90 -7.79 4.58
C PRO A 150 21.08 -6.30 4.26
N VAL A 151 21.09 -5.46 5.29
CA VAL A 151 21.09 -3.98 5.16
C VAL A 151 22.28 -3.50 4.34
N GLU A 152 23.43 -4.15 4.48
CA GLU A 152 24.67 -3.86 3.76
C GLU A 152 24.53 -4.04 2.24
N GLY A 153 23.61 -4.90 1.79
CA GLY A 153 23.28 -5.10 0.37
C GLY A 153 22.05 -4.30 -0.10
N LEU A 154 21.35 -3.63 0.82
CA LEU A 154 20.12 -2.89 0.53
C LEU A 154 20.32 -1.38 0.40
N VAL A 155 21.20 -0.80 1.21
CA VAL A 155 21.46 0.64 1.24
C VAL A 155 22.53 0.97 0.21
N TYR A 156 22.15 1.68 -0.86
CA TYR A 156 23.12 2.41 -1.67
C TYR A 156 23.56 3.63 -0.87
N ASP A 157 24.86 3.74 -0.60
CA ASP A 157 25.42 4.91 0.05
C ASP A 157 25.49 6.05 -0.96
N ASP A 158 24.40 6.81 -1.09
CA ASP A 158 24.34 8.03 -1.92
C ASP A 158 25.00 9.23 -1.20
N THR A 159 25.78 9.00 -0.14
CA THR A 159 26.57 10.06 0.49
C THR A 159 27.59 10.55 -0.54
N PRO A 160 27.52 11.81 -1.02
CA PRO A 160 28.54 12.33 -1.89
C PRO A 160 29.86 12.27 -1.11
N THR A 161 30.80 11.48 -1.60
CA THR A 161 32.12 11.40 -1.01
C THR A 161 32.68 12.83 -1.05
N ALA A 162 32.99 13.39 0.11
CA ALA A 162 33.60 14.71 0.22
C ALA A 162 35.06 14.66 -0.24
N GLN A 163 35.30 14.25 -1.49
CA GLN A 163 36.58 14.21 -2.17
C GLN A 163 36.32 14.41 -3.65
N GLU A 164 36.03 15.66 -4.02
CA GLU A 164 36.36 16.28 -5.32
C GLU A 164 35.83 17.72 -5.29
N ILE A 165 36.41 18.55 -4.41
CA ILE A 165 36.48 19.98 -4.68
C ILE A 165 37.76 20.15 -5.50
N PRO A 166 37.71 20.45 -6.80
CA PRO A 166 38.91 20.79 -7.55
C PRO A 166 39.43 22.11 -7.00
N THR A 167 40.57 22.07 -6.32
CA THR A 167 41.37 23.27 -6.08
C THR A 167 42.18 23.57 -7.34
N SER A 168 41.64 24.44 -8.20
CA SER A 168 42.39 25.33 -9.09
C SER A 168 41.43 26.28 -9.80
#